data_AF-A0ABD1ZJB4-F1
#
_entry.id   AF-A0ABD1ZJB4-F1
#
_cell.length_a   1.000
_cell.length_b   1.000
_cell.length_c   1.000
_cell.angle_alpha   90.00
_cell.angle_beta   90.00
_cell.angle_gamma   90.00
#
_symmetry.space_group_name_H-M   'P 1'
#
loop_
_entity.id
_entity.type
_entity.pdbx_description
1 polymer ?
#
loop_
_entity_poly.entity_id
_entity_poly.type
_entity_poly.pdbx_seq_one_letter_code
_entity_poly.pdbx_strand_id
1 'polypeptide(L)'
;MLCPSCGAIQPLDLSVDYFTIFGISRSFQVDSKLLKQKYKNLQKKLHPDLMSSTSEKEQQFSADQSAHVIRAYFTLLKPLSRARYLV
;
A
#
# COMPACT_ATOMS: atom_id res chain seq x y z
N MET A 1 -2.45 -8.44 -0.71
CA MET A 1 -1.26 -7.97 -1.44
C MET A 1 -0.48 -9.10 -2.08
N LEU A 2 -0.05 -10.11 -1.32
CA LEU A 2 0.55 -11.35 -1.86
C LEU A 2 -0.26 -12.55 -1.39
N CYS A 3 -0.33 -13.60 -2.22
CA CYS A 3 -0.95 -14.85 -1.82
C CYS A 3 -0.06 -15.58 -0.81
N PRO A 4 -0.55 -15.94 0.39
CA PRO A 4 0.25 -16.64 1.40
C PRO A 4 0.62 -18.08 0.96
N SER A 5 -0.14 -18.67 0.02
CA SER A 5 0.07 -20.05 -0.44
C SER A 5 1.07 -20.17 -1.58
N CYS A 6 1.14 -19.18 -2.48
CA CYS A 6 2.00 -19.26 -3.68
C CYS A 6 2.93 -18.06 -3.89
N GLY A 7 2.82 -17.00 -3.06
CA GLY A 7 3.64 -15.80 -3.19
C GLY A 7 3.27 -14.89 -4.36
N ALA A 8 2.32 -15.27 -5.21
CA ALA A 8 1.89 -14.48 -6.37
C ALA A 8 1.28 -13.13 -5.93
N ILE A 9 1.58 -12.09 -6.70
CA ILE A 9 0.98 -10.77 -6.48
C ILE A 9 -0.51 -10.86 -6.79
N GLN A 10 -1.32 -10.39 -5.84
CA GLN A 10 -2.77 -10.38 -5.97
C GLN A 10 -3.25 -9.07 -6.63
N PRO A 11 -4.41 -9.10 -7.30
CA PRO A 11 -5.03 -7.89 -7.82
C PRO A 11 -5.32 -6.89 -6.69
N LEU A 12 -5.42 -5.62 -7.06
CA LEU A 12 -5.74 -4.55 -6.13
C LEU A 12 -7.16 -4.71 -5.58
N ASP A 13 -7.28 -4.75 -4.26
CA ASP A 13 -8.57 -4.70 -3.58
C ASP A 13 -8.84 -3.29 -3.06
N LEU A 14 -9.79 -2.60 -3.70
CA LEU A 14 -10.19 -1.23 -3.36
C LEU A 14 -11.09 -1.16 -2.13
N SER A 15 -11.59 -2.29 -1.63
CA SER A 15 -12.39 -2.33 -0.39
C SER A 15 -11.53 -2.22 0.87
N VAL A 16 -10.21 -2.44 0.74
CA VAL A 16 -9.27 -2.39 1.85
C VAL A 16 -8.98 -0.94 2.23
N ASP A 17 -9.19 -0.65 3.52
CA ASP A 17 -8.93 0.67 4.09
C ASP A 17 -7.41 0.98 4.16
N TYR A 18 -7.06 2.26 3.97
CA TYR A 18 -5.67 2.72 3.94
C TYR A 18 -4.89 2.44 5.22
N PHE A 19 -5.54 2.47 6.39
CA PHE A 19 -4.91 2.12 7.66
C PHE A 19 -4.56 0.63 7.71
N THR A 20 -5.41 -0.22 7.13
CA THR A 20 -5.20 -1.67 7.03
C THR A 20 -3.99 -2.00 6.15
N ILE A 21 -3.80 -1.26 5.05
CA ILE A 21 -2.63 -1.41 4.17
C ILE A 21 -1.31 -1.30 4.93
N PHE A 22 -1.20 -0.30 5.83
CA PHE A 22 0.02 -0.09 6.62
C PHE A 22 0.05 -0.89 7.92
N GLY A 23 -1.04 -1.59 8.26
CA GLY A 23 -1.20 -2.32 9.52
C GLY A 23 -1.11 -1.38 10.73
N ILE A 24 -1.77 -0.22 10.63
CA ILE A 24 -1.85 0.77 11.71
C ILE A 24 -3.32 0.95 12.13
N SER A 25 -3.54 1.42 13.36
CA SER A 25 -4.89 1.70 13.84
C SER A 25 -5.53 2.86 13.09
N ARG A 26 -6.83 2.72 12.76
CA ARG A 26 -7.64 3.78 12.17
C ARG A 26 -7.86 4.91 13.17
N SER A 27 -7.05 5.96 13.08
CA SER A 27 -7.08 7.12 13.98
C SER A 27 -6.66 8.38 13.25
N PHE A 28 -7.13 9.53 13.73
CA PHE A 28 -6.62 10.82 13.27
C PHE A 28 -5.19 11.08 13.73
N GLN A 29 -4.76 10.53 14.87
CA GLN A 29 -3.36 10.58 15.29
C GLN A 29 -2.60 9.39 14.68
N VAL A 30 -1.92 9.65 13.56
CA VAL A 30 -1.02 8.70 12.91
C VAL A 30 0.41 9.12 13.15
N ASP A 31 1.25 8.21 13.62
CA ASP A 31 2.70 8.39 13.67
C ASP A 31 3.27 8.40 12.25
N SER A 32 3.69 9.59 11.80
CA SER A 32 4.26 9.79 10.46
C SER A 32 5.57 9.05 10.26
N LYS A 33 6.35 8.79 11.31
CA LYS A 33 7.60 8.00 11.22
C LYS A 33 7.27 6.53 10.96
N LEU A 34 6.34 5.97 11.73
CA LEU A 34 5.88 4.59 11.53
C LEU A 34 5.25 4.41 10.14
N LEU A 35 4.38 5.34 9.74
CA LEU A 35 3.74 5.34 8.42
C LEU A 35 4.79 5.35 7.29
N LYS A 36 5.81 6.21 7.39
CA LYS A 36 6.90 6.30 6.41
C LYS A 36 7.73 5.02 6.35
N GLN A 37 7.99 4.38 7.50
CA GLN A 37 8.71 3.11 7.56
C GLN A 37 7.91 1.99 6.89
N LYS A 38 6.61 1.86 7.21
CA LYS A 38 5.70 0.88 6.59
C LYS A 38 5.59 1.11 5.08
N TYR A 39 5.43 2.36 4.65
CA TYR A 39 5.42 2.73 3.24
C TYR A 39 6.69 2.27 2.51
N LYS A 40 7.88 2.59 3.03
CA LYS A 40 9.15 2.15 2.42
C LYS A 40 9.25 0.64 2.33
N ASN A 41 8.82 -0.09 3.36
CA ASN A 41 8.84 -1.55 3.35
C ASN A 41 7.88 -2.15 2.32
N LEU A 42 6.68 -1.58 2.15
CA LEU A 42 5.72 -2.01 1.14
C LEU A 42 6.22 -1.70 -0.27
N GLN A 43 6.73 -0.48 -0.51
CA GLN A 43 7.28 -0.10 -1.81
C GLN A 43 8.44 -1.00 -2.21
N LYS A 44 9.33 -1.36 -1.27
CA LYS A 44 10.39 -2.33 -1.54
C LYS A 44 9.87 -3.70 -1.95
N LYS A 45 8.70 -4.14 -1.47
CA LYS A 45 8.11 -5.44 -1.81
C LYS A 45 7.32 -5.43 -3.12
N LEU A 46 6.71 -4.29 -3.44
CA LEU A 46 5.87 -4.07 -4.62
C LEU A 46 6.63 -3.40 -5.77
N HIS A 47 7.95 -3.23 -5.64
CA HIS A 47 8.74 -2.53 -6.63
C HIS A 47 8.75 -3.34 -7.93
N PRO A 48 8.35 -2.75 -9.08
CA PRO A 48 8.25 -3.47 -10.35
C PRO A 48 9.58 -4.07 -10.81
N ASP A 49 10.70 -3.51 -10.36
CA ASP A 49 12.06 -4.05 -10.61
C ASP A 49 12.24 -5.49 -10.08
N LEU A 50 11.61 -5.83 -8.94
CA LEU A 50 11.60 -7.21 -8.41
C LEU A 50 10.70 -8.15 -9.23
N MET A 51 9.74 -7.58 -9.96
CA MET A 51 8.73 -8.31 -10.73
C MET A 51 9.04 -8.32 -12.22
N SER A 52 10.16 -7.72 -12.64
CA SER A 52 10.64 -7.68 -14.03
C SER A 52 10.77 -9.07 -14.67
N SER A 53 11.00 -10.10 -13.85
CA SER A 53 11.10 -11.51 -14.28
C SER A 53 9.79 -12.31 -14.15
N THR A 54 8.70 -11.68 -13.70
CA THR A 54 7.37 -12.33 -13.53
C THR A 54 6.45 -12.08 -14.71
N SER A 55 5.29 -12.75 -14.74
CA SER A 55 4.29 -12.58 -15.79
C SER A 55 3.84 -11.12 -15.91
N GLU A 56 3.51 -10.68 -17.13
CA GLU A 56 2.99 -9.33 -17.40
C GLU A 56 1.78 -8.97 -16.51
N LYS A 57 0.93 -9.95 -16.18
CA LYS A 57 -0.18 -9.76 -15.23
C LYS A 57 0.29 -9.41 -13.82
N GLU A 58 1.34 -10.09 -13.33
CA GLU A 58 1.90 -9.82 -11.99
C GLU A 58 2.61 -8.47 -11.95
N GLN A 59 3.29 -8.09 -13.03
CA GLN A 59 3.88 -6.76 -13.18
C GLN A 59 2.81 -5.66 -13.11
N GLN A 60 1.68 -5.86 -13.80
CA GLN A 60 0.56 -4.94 -13.76
C GLN A 60 -0.05 -4.84 -12.36
N PHE A 61 -0.30 -5.97 -11.69
CA PHE A 61 -0.80 -5.98 -10.31
C PHE A 61 0.19 -5.32 -9.34
N SER A 62 1.50 -5.49 -9.54
CA SER A 62 2.54 -4.83 -8.75
C SER A 62 2.48 -3.32 -8.90
N ALA A 63 2.33 -2.84 -10.15
CA ALA A 63 2.21 -1.42 -10.45
C ALA A 63 0.95 -0.81 -9.82
N ASP A 64 -0.20 -1.47 -9.97
CA ASP A 64 -1.47 -1.03 -9.41
C ASP A 64 -1.44 -0.97 -7.88
N GLN A 65 -0.89 -2.00 -7.23
CA GLN A 65 -0.74 -2.01 -5.77
C GLN A 65 0.27 -0.97 -5.29
N SER A 66 1.39 -0.77 -5.99
CA SER A 66 2.36 0.27 -5.64
C SER A 66 1.72 1.66 -5.72
N ALA A 67 0.98 1.94 -6.80
CA ALA A 67 0.24 3.18 -6.96
C ALA A 67 -0.79 3.39 -5.83
N HIS A 68 -1.48 2.33 -5.42
CA HIS A 68 -2.45 2.39 -4.34
C HIS A 68 -1.79 2.67 -2.97
N VAL A 69 -0.67 2.01 -2.66
CA VAL A 69 0.13 2.27 -1.44
C VAL A 69 0.62 3.72 -1.40
N ILE A 70 1.06 4.27 -2.55
CA ILE A 70 1.48 5.67 -2.66
C ILE A 70 0.31 6.61 -2.34
N ARG A 71 -0.87 6.37 -2.93
CA ARG A 71 -2.08 7.18 -2.66
C ARG A 71 -2.48 7.12 -1.19
N ALA A 72 -2.48 5.92 -0.60
CA ALA A 72 -2.78 5.71 0.82
C ALA A 72 -1.79 6.49 1.70
N TYR A 73 -0.49 6.41 1.40
CA TYR A 73 0.56 7.13 2.13
C TYR A 73 0.34 8.65 2.11
N PHE A 74 0.15 9.25 0.92
CA PHE A 74 -0.06 10.70 0.82
C PHE A 74 -1.37 11.17 1.47
N THR A 75 -2.41 10.33 1.44
CA THR A 75 -3.69 10.63 2.09
C THR A 75 -3.53 10.65 3.60
N LEU A 76 -2.86 9.66 4.18
CA LEU A 76 -2.66 9.56 5.63
C LEU A 76 -1.58 10.49 6.17
N LEU A 77 -0.62 10.90 5.32
CA LEU A 77 0.47 11.80 5.70
C LEU A 77 -0.02 13.22 5.98
N LYS A 78 -0.95 13.74 5.17
CA LYS A 78 -1.46 15.11 5.28
C LYS A 78 -2.64 15.15 6.27
N PRO A 79 -2.60 15.96 7.35
CA PRO A 79 -3.69 16.03 8.33
C PRO A 79 -5.05 16.33 7.71
N LEU A 80 -5.12 17.25 6.74
CA LEU A 80 -6.37 17.61 6.06
C LEU A 80 -6.94 16.46 5.22
N SER A 81 -6.10 15.79 4.44
CA SER A 81 -6.51 14.63 3.64
C SER A 81 -6.95 13.46 4.52
N ARG A 82 -6.24 13.24 5.64
CA ARG A 82 -6.59 12.22 6.63
C ARG A 82 -7.92 12.51 7.33
N ALA A 83 -8.18 13.76 7.70
CA ALA A 83 -9.47 14.16 8.26
C ALA A 83 -10.61 13.82 7.29
N ARG A 84 -10.48 14.20 6.01
CA ARG A 84 -11.49 13.89 4.98
C ARG A 84 -11.69 12.40 4.73
N TYR A 85 -10.66 11.59 4.93
CA TYR A 85 -10.73 10.14 4.74
C TYR A 85 -11.41 9.42 5.92
N LEU A 86 -11.40 10.03 7.11
CA LEU A 86 -11.99 9.44 8.31
C LEU A 86 -13.48 9.74 8.49
N VAL A 87 -13.99 10.78 7.81
CA VAL A 87 -15.40 11.18 7.76
C VAL A 87 -16.15 10.31 6.76
#